data_AF-A0A6A3Q401-F1
#
_entry.id   AF-A0A6A3Q401-F1
#
_cell.length_a   1.000
_cell.length_b   1.000
_cell.length_c   1.000
_cell.angle_alpha   90.00
_cell.angle_beta   90.00
_cell.angle_gamma   90.00
#
_symmetry.space_group_name_H-M   'P 1'
#
loop_
_entity.id
_entity.type
_entity.pdbx_description
1 polymer ?
#
loop_
_entity_poly.entity_id
_entity_poly.type
_entity_poly.pdbx_seq_one_letter_code
_entity_poly.pdbx_strand_id
1 'polypeptide(L)'
;MDHAAEGGYLEVLKWFDANREEGCTSRAMDGAARNGHLVVVKWLHDTRNKFYCPFVMDSAAANGHLDVVKWLHEYRSEGCTEDAMNYASRLGHLDVVKWLHHHHSEGCSAFAMDWAAAYGHLDIVKWLHAHRREGCTTWAMDSVAREGHLDVVKWLHMHREEGCTTAAMSSAAASGHFAMVRWLHENRSEGCTITAMARAVAAGHFDVVLFLREKRLLKVNYAAGNVIESPRLELVQWLMENAPAELEGVWFRVSRGDWYMNEWVQRHSLTRTYQDDRYNDWTWQGQT
;
A
#
# COMPACT_ATOMS: atom_id res chain seq x y z
N MET A 1 30.71 -12.29 -3.20
CA MET A 1 30.02 -13.46 -3.80
C MET A 1 28.51 -13.34 -3.69
N ASP A 2 27.95 -13.05 -2.51
CA ASP A 2 26.50 -12.96 -2.31
C ASP A 2 25.78 -12.01 -3.29
N HIS A 3 26.29 -10.79 -3.53
CA HIS A 3 25.71 -9.90 -4.56
C HIS A 3 25.81 -10.44 -6.00
N ALA A 4 26.82 -11.25 -6.29
CA ALA A 4 26.91 -11.90 -7.59
C ALA A 4 25.87 -13.01 -7.74
N ALA A 5 25.53 -13.69 -6.64
CA ALA A 5 24.43 -14.65 -6.60
C ALA A 5 23.06 -13.97 -6.69
N GLU A 6 22.87 -12.89 -5.94
CA GLU A 6 21.67 -12.05 -6.00
C GLU A 6 21.45 -11.47 -7.40
N GLY A 7 22.50 -11.09 -8.12
CA GLY A 7 22.42 -10.61 -9.51
C GLY A 7 22.43 -11.70 -10.58
N GLY A 8 22.48 -12.99 -10.22
CA GLY A 8 22.41 -14.10 -11.18
C GLY A 8 23.69 -14.35 -11.98
N TYR A 9 24.83 -13.78 -11.58
CA TYR A 9 26.09 -13.84 -12.32
C TYR A 9 26.86 -15.14 -12.05
N LEU A 10 26.35 -16.26 -12.57
CA LEU A 10 26.91 -17.60 -12.36
C LEU A 10 28.40 -17.72 -12.72
N GLU A 11 28.82 -17.17 -13.86
CA GLU A 11 30.22 -17.29 -14.30
C GLU A 11 31.18 -16.51 -13.38
N VAL A 12 30.71 -15.38 -12.84
CA VAL A 12 31.46 -14.62 -11.84
C VAL A 12 31.55 -15.41 -10.52
N LEU A 13 30.49 -16.12 -10.13
CA LEU A 13 30.50 -17.00 -8.96
C LEU A 13 31.47 -18.18 -9.12
N LYS A 14 31.44 -18.87 -10.26
CA LYS A 14 32.40 -19.95 -10.57
C LYS A 14 33.83 -19.45 -10.56
N TRP A 15 34.06 -18.25 -11.11
CA TRP A 15 35.37 -17.63 -11.07
C TRP A 15 35.80 -17.33 -9.62
N PHE A 16 34.92 -16.80 -8.78
CA PHE A 16 35.23 -16.58 -7.36
C PHE A 16 35.51 -17.88 -6.62
N ASP A 17 34.69 -18.93 -6.80
CA ASP A 17 34.88 -20.24 -6.16
C ASP A 17 36.22 -20.90 -6.55
N ALA A 18 36.68 -20.69 -7.80
CA ALA A 18 37.94 -21.22 -8.27
C ALA A 18 39.18 -20.40 -7.85
N ASN A 19 39.02 -19.10 -7.53
CA ASN A 19 40.14 -18.17 -7.36
C ASN A 19 40.20 -17.50 -5.97
N ARG A 20 39.24 -17.75 -5.08
CA ARG A 20 39.18 -17.16 -3.73
C ARG A 20 38.89 -18.20 -2.67
N GLU A 21 39.39 -17.96 -1.46
CA GLU A 21 39.08 -18.78 -0.27
C GLU A 21 37.79 -18.34 0.44
N GLU A 22 37.32 -17.11 0.19
CA GLU A 22 36.05 -16.61 0.71
C GLU A 22 34.89 -17.46 0.17
N GLY A 23 33.96 -17.88 1.02
CA GLY A 23 32.77 -18.63 0.61
C GLY A 23 31.55 -17.73 0.39
N CYS A 24 30.51 -18.28 -0.25
CA CYS A 24 29.16 -17.70 -0.17
C CYS A 24 28.61 -17.82 1.26
N THR A 25 27.66 -16.96 1.63
CA THR A 25 26.85 -17.14 2.84
C THR A 25 25.45 -17.64 2.47
N SER A 26 24.60 -17.94 3.47
CA SER A 26 23.18 -18.26 3.23
C SER A 26 22.45 -17.16 2.44
N ARG A 27 22.90 -15.90 2.53
CA ARG A 27 22.36 -14.76 1.75
C ARG A 27 22.51 -14.93 0.24
N ALA A 28 23.54 -15.65 -0.22
CA ALA A 28 23.70 -15.93 -1.64
C ALA A 28 22.53 -16.78 -2.16
N MET A 29 22.14 -17.81 -1.40
CA MET A 29 21.02 -18.69 -1.73
C MET A 29 19.69 -17.92 -1.65
N ASP A 30 19.48 -17.18 -0.57
CA ASP A 30 18.25 -16.39 -0.37
C ASP A 30 18.10 -15.32 -1.48
N GLY A 31 19.18 -14.59 -1.80
CA GLY A 31 19.17 -13.57 -2.85
C GLY A 31 18.96 -14.15 -4.25
N ALA A 32 19.63 -15.26 -4.58
CA ALA A 32 19.43 -15.94 -5.86
C ALA A 32 18.00 -16.48 -6.00
N ALA A 33 17.44 -17.05 -4.93
CA ALA A 33 16.07 -17.57 -4.93
C ALA A 33 15.03 -16.44 -5.01
N ARG A 34 15.25 -15.36 -4.25
CA ARG A 34 14.41 -14.16 -4.24
C ARG A 34 14.31 -13.49 -5.61
N ASN A 35 15.37 -13.54 -6.42
CA ASN A 35 15.42 -12.94 -7.76
C ASN A 35 15.24 -13.97 -8.90
N GLY A 36 14.90 -15.22 -8.58
CA GLY A 36 14.51 -16.21 -9.58
C GLY A 36 15.68 -16.84 -10.35
N HIS A 37 16.90 -16.73 -9.83
CA HIS A 37 18.10 -17.24 -10.49
C HIS A 37 18.27 -18.74 -10.23
N LEU A 38 17.37 -19.57 -10.77
CA LEU A 38 17.34 -21.03 -10.56
C LEU A 38 18.69 -21.71 -10.85
N VAL A 39 19.42 -21.27 -11.88
CA VAL A 39 20.73 -21.83 -12.23
C VAL A 39 21.76 -21.57 -11.12
N VAL A 40 21.72 -20.39 -10.51
CA VAL A 40 22.57 -20.03 -9.37
C VAL A 40 22.15 -20.81 -8.13
N VAL A 41 20.84 -20.94 -7.87
CA VAL A 41 20.31 -21.75 -6.76
C VAL A 41 20.79 -23.21 -6.83
N LYS A 42 20.70 -23.83 -8.02
CA LYS A 42 21.21 -25.19 -8.27
C LYS A 42 22.72 -25.29 -8.00
N TRP A 43 23.49 -24.36 -8.56
CA TRP A 43 24.93 -24.33 -8.37
C TRP A 43 25.32 -24.13 -6.89
N LEU A 44 24.65 -23.23 -6.17
CA LEU A 44 24.88 -23.00 -4.74
C LEU A 44 24.49 -24.22 -3.88
N HIS A 45 23.56 -25.06 -4.33
CA HIS A 45 23.23 -26.31 -3.64
C HIS A 45 24.26 -27.42 -3.86
N ASP A 46 24.78 -27.53 -5.09
CA ASP A 46 25.75 -28.56 -5.48
C ASP A 46 27.18 -28.25 -4.97
N THR A 47 27.46 -26.98 -4.64
CA THR A 47 28.76 -26.55 -4.10
C THR A 47 28.95 -27.01 -2.65
N ARG A 48 30.23 -27.02 -2.20
CA ARG A 48 30.68 -27.61 -0.91
C ARG A 48 29.98 -27.05 0.34
N ASN A 49 29.30 -25.91 0.23
CA ASN A 49 28.62 -25.26 1.35
C ASN A 49 27.11 -25.52 1.30
N LYS A 50 26.66 -26.61 1.93
CA LYS A 50 25.24 -26.82 2.21
C LYS A 50 24.79 -25.85 3.31
N PHE A 51 24.35 -24.67 2.92
CA PHE A 51 23.74 -23.70 3.82
C PHE A 51 22.38 -24.22 4.30
N TYR A 52 22.09 -24.05 5.58
CA TYR A 52 20.71 -24.13 6.09
C TYR A 52 20.03 -22.78 5.84
N CYS A 53 18.99 -22.77 4.99
CA CYS A 53 18.29 -21.56 4.57
C CYS A 53 16.78 -21.75 4.80
N PRO A 54 16.27 -21.51 6.03
CA PRO A 54 14.88 -21.82 6.37
C PRO A 54 13.85 -20.95 5.63
N PHE A 55 14.25 -19.80 5.09
CA PHE A 55 13.36 -18.84 4.43
C PHE A 55 13.58 -18.72 2.92
N VAL A 56 14.36 -19.61 2.32
CA VAL A 56 14.69 -19.56 0.89
C VAL A 56 13.45 -19.78 0.02
N MET A 57 12.58 -20.73 0.43
CA MET A 57 11.33 -21.01 -0.28
C MET A 57 10.34 -19.86 -0.10
N ASP A 58 10.25 -19.29 1.10
CA ASP A 58 9.42 -18.11 1.38
C ASP A 58 9.83 -16.93 0.49
N SER A 59 11.14 -16.69 0.34
CA SER A 59 11.68 -15.61 -0.49
C SER A 59 11.39 -15.82 -1.98
N ALA A 60 11.55 -17.05 -2.48
CA ALA A 60 11.22 -17.40 -3.86
C ALA A 60 9.71 -17.27 -4.13
N ALA A 61 8.88 -17.76 -3.21
CA ALA A 61 7.43 -17.70 -3.31
C ALA A 61 6.91 -16.27 -3.27
N ALA A 62 7.43 -15.45 -2.34
CA ALA A 62 7.08 -14.04 -2.21
C ALA A 62 7.28 -13.27 -3.52
N ASN A 63 8.31 -13.59 -4.31
CA ASN A 63 8.63 -12.89 -5.56
C ASN A 63 8.15 -13.63 -6.82
N GLY A 64 7.32 -14.67 -6.67
CA GLY A 64 6.65 -15.30 -7.80
C GLY A 64 7.51 -16.29 -8.59
N HIS A 65 8.65 -16.72 -8.06
CA HIS A 65 9.57 -17.63 -8.75
C HIS A 65 9.16 -19.09 -8.55
N LEU A 66 8.05 -19.48 -9.18
CA LEU A 66 7.45 -20.81 -9.04
C LEU A 66 8.40 -21.96 -9.44
N ASP A 67 9.25 -21.75 -10.42
CA ASP A 67 10.27 -22.71 -10.86
C ASP A 67 11.32 -22.96 -9.77
N VAL A 68 11.74 -21.90 -9.07
CA VAL A 68 12.61 -21.99 -7.90
C VAL A 68 11.89 -22.67 -6.75
N VAL A 69 10.64 -22.30 -6.45
CA VAL A 69 9.84 -22.93 -5.38
C VAL A 69 9.72 -24.46 -5.59
N LYS A 70 9.35 -24.87 -6.81
CA LYS A 70 9.25 -26.31 -7.17
C LYS A 70 10.57 -27.04 -6.98
N TRP A 71 11.67 -26.41 -7.41
CA TRP A 71 12.99 -27.00 -7.27
C TRP A 71 13.42 -27.10 -5.79
N LEU A 72 13.20 -26.05 -5.01
CA LEU A 72 13.50 -26.06 -3.58
C LEU A 72 12.69 -27.14 -2.84
N HIS A 73 11.44 -27.36 -3.23
CA HIS A 73 10.59 -28.41 -2.65
C HIS A 73 11.09 -29.82 -2.95
N GLU A 74 11.59 -30.08 -4.17
CA GLU A 74 12.05 -31.41 -4.57
C GLU A 74 13.43 -31.76 -3.99
N TYR A 75 14.32 -30.78 -3.87
CA TYR A 75 15.74 -31.01 -3.54
C TYR A 75 16.15 -30.55 -2.14
N ARG A 76 15.24 -29.93 -1.37
CA ARG A 76 15.53 -29.44 -0.03
C ARG A 76 14.43 -29.76 0.97
N SER A 77 14.82 -29.85 2.25
CA SER A 77 13.95 -30.28 3.35
C SER A 77 13.54 -29.17 4.31
N GLU A 78 14.02 -27.93 4.13
CA GLU A 78 13.65 -26.82 5.03
C GLU A 78 12.17 -26.44 4.95
N GLY A 79 11.52 -26.65 3.79
CA GLY A 79 10.13 -26.29 3.58
C GLY A 79 9.91 -24.78 3.45
N CYS A 80 8.69 -24.35 3.78
CA CYS A 80 8.28 -22.95 3.81
C CYS A 80 7.48 -22.66 5.08
N THR A 81 7.21 -21.39 5.33
CA THR A 81 6.28 -20.95 6.37
C THR A 81 5.00 -20.38 5.74
N GLU A 82 4.04 -19.97 6.58
CA GLU A 82 2.84 -19.24 6.13
C GLU A 82 3.18 -17.96 5.34
N ASP A 83 4.37 -17.38 5.58
CA ASP A 83 4.84 -16.18 4.88
C ASP A 83 4.99 -16.41 3.38
N ALA A 84 5.32 -17.61 2.93
CA ALA A 84 5.39 -17.93 1.50
C ALA A 84 4.07 -17.61 0.78
N MET A 85 2.94 -18.08 1.33
CA MET A 85 1.62 -17.83 0.74
C MET A 85 1.11 -16.42 1.05
N ASN A 86 1.40 -15.86 2.23
CA ASN A 86 1.00 -14.50 2.59
C ASN A 86 1.63 -13.47 1.63
N TYR A 87 2.95 -13.54 1.41
CA TYR A 87 3.66 -12.60 0.53
C TYR A 87 3.39 -12.88 -0.96
N ALA A 88 3.25 -14.14 -1.38
CA ALA A 88 2.81 -14.45 -2.75
C ALA A 88 1.42 -13.85 -3.03
N SER A 89 0.51 -13.90 -2.06
CA SER A 89 -0.82 -13.28 -2.15
C SER A 89 -0.75 -11.76 -2.21
N ARG A 90 0.14 -11.15 -1.41
CA ARG A 90 0.38 -9.70 -1.41
C ARG A 90 0.91 -9.16 -2.74
N LEU A 91 1.79 -9.91 -3.41
CA LEU A 91 2.47 -9.48 -4.64
C LEU A 91 1.82 -10.02 -5.92
N GLY A 92 0.69 -10.72 -5.81
CA GLY A 92 -0.13 -11.07 -6.97
C GLY A 92 0.23 -12.39 -7.65
N HIS A 93 0.97 -13.27 -6.99
CA HIS A 93 1.47 -14.52 -7.58
C HIS A 93 0.48 -15.70 -7.37
N LEU A 94 -0.66 -15.66 -8.06
CA LEU A 94 -1.73 -16.66 -7.92
C LEU A 94 -1.29 -18.10 -8.23
N ASP A 95 -0.38 -18.28 -9.18
CA ASP A 95 0.19 -19.57 -9.56
C ASP A 95 1.02 -20.18 -8.41
N VAL A 96 1.82 -19.36 -7.72
CA VAL A 96 2.54 -19.76 -6.51
C VAL A 96 1.56 -20.08 -5.38
N VAL A 97 0.55 -19.25 -5.15
CA VAL A 97 -0.47 -19.49 -4.11
C VAL A 97 -1.17 -20.84 -4.31
N LYS A 98 -1.61 -21.11 -5.54
CA LYS A 98 -2.23 -22.40 -5.91
C LYS A 98 -1.27 -23.57 -5.70
N TRP A 99 -0.02 -23.41 -6.13
CA TRP A 99 0.96 -24.47 -6.02
C TRP A 99 1.28 -24.79 -4.55
N LEU A 100 1.53 -23.77 -3.73
CA LEU A 100 1.77 -23.93 -2.28
C LEU A 100 0.60 -24.62 -1.60
N HIS A 101 -0.65 -24.23 -1.89
CA HIS A 101 -1.82 -24.88 -1.31
C HIS A 101 -1.93 -26.38 -1.61
N HIS A 102 -1.52 -26.81 -2.80
CA HIS A 102 -1.60 -28.21 -3.19
C HIS A 102 -0.45 -29.08 -2.64
N HIS A 103 0.69 -28.47 -2.27
CA HIS A 103 1.91 -29.20 -1.92
C HIS A 103 2.37 -28.98 -0.47
N HIS A 104 1.84 -27.97 0.21
CA HIS A 104 2.25 -27.57 1.56
C HIS A 104 1.03 -27.40 2.48
N SER A 105 1.16 -27.92 3.71
CA SER A 105 0.09 -27.92 4.73
C SER A 105 0.17 -26.74 5.70
N GLU A 106 1.29 -26.02 5.69
CA GLU A 106 1.57 -24.84 6.52
C GLU A 106 0.53 -23.76 6.27
N GLY A 107 0.08 -23.63 5.03
CA GLY A 107 -1.03 -22.78 4.68
C GLY A 107 -0.67 -21.29 4.68
N CYS A 108 -1.49 -20.48 5.34
CA CYS A 108 -1.43 -19.01 5.34
C CYS A 108 -2.20 -18.48 6.53
N SER A 109 -2.01 -17.20 6.86
CA SER A 109 -2.83 -16.52 7.84
C SER A 109 -3.92 -15.68 7.16
N ALA A 110 -4.72 -14.96 7.96
CA ALA A 110 -5.65 -13.95 7.44
C ALA A 110 -4.92 -12.85 6.63
N PHE A 111 -3.60 -12.67 6.83
CA PHE A 111 -2.80 -11.72 6.06
C PHE A 111 -2.78 -12.02 4.56
N ALA A 112 -2.89 -13.28 4.14
CA ALA A 112 -2.94 -13.59 2.71
C ALA A 112 -4.12 -12.90 2.01
N MET A 113 -5.33 -13.00 2.57
CA MET A 113 -6.51 -12.37 1.98
C MET A 113 -6.53 -10.86 2.23
N ASP A 114 -6.14 -10.42 3.42
CA ASP A 114 -6.03 -9.00 3.77
C ASP A 114 -5.08 -8.25 2.82
N TRP A 115 -3.90 -8.81 2.57
CA TRP A 115 -2.91 -8.21 1.66
C TRP A 115 -3.31 -8.37 0.19
N ALA A 116 -3.80 -9.54 -0.25
CA ALA A 116 -4.30 -9.67 -1.61
C ALA A 116 -5.40 -8.63 -1.91
N ALA A 117 -6.28 -8.39 -0.95
CA ALA A 117 -7.31 -7.38 -1.07
C ALA A 117 -6.72 -5.96 -1.14
N ALA A 118 -5.84 -5.61 -0.20
CA ALA A 118 -5.21 -4.30 -0.15
C ALA A 118 -4.49 -3.92 -1.45
N TYR A 119 -3.84 -4.88 -2.12
CA TYR A 119 -3.11 -4.64 -3.38
C TYR A 119 -3.95 -4.92 -4.64
N GLY A 120 -5.26 -5.14 -4.50
CA GLY A 120 -6.18 -5.23 -5.64
C GLY A 120 -6.22 -6.57 -6.36
N HIS A 121 -5.65 -7.62 -5.79
CA HIS A 121 -5.59 -8.96 -6.38
C HIS A 121 -6.89 -9.76 -6.17
N LEU A 122 -7.97 -9.30 -6.84
CA LEU A 122 -9.31 -9.87 -6.70
C LEU A 122 -9.38 -11.37 -7.04
N ASP A 123 -8.58 -11.83 -8.00
CA ASP A 123 -8.46 -13.23 -8.39
C ASP A 123 -7.91 -14.10 -7.25
N ILE A 124 -6.89 -13.63 -6.54
CA ILE A 124 -6.36 -14.29 -5.33
C ILE A 124 -7.39 -14.23 -4.20
N VAL A 125 -8.05 -13.10 -3.96
CA VAL A 125 -9.10 -12.99 -2.93
C VAL A 125 -10.21 -14.03 -3.15
N LYS A 126 -10.73 -14.12 -4.39
CA LYS A 126 -11.75 -15.12 -4.76
C LYS A 126 -11.23 -16.54 -4.58
N TRP A 127 -9.98 -16.79 -4.98
CA TRP A 127 -9.39 -18.11 -4.88
C TRP A 127 -9.19 -18.54 -3.42
N LEU A 128 -8.62 -17.66 -2.58
CA LEU A 128 -8.45 -17.89 -1.14
C LEU A 128 -9.80 -18.13 -0.47
N HIS A 129 -10.82 -17.33 -0.77
CA HIS A 129 -12.16 -17.53 -0.22
C HIS A 129 -12.76 -18.90 -0.56
N ALA A 130 -12.55 -19.39 -1.79
CA ALA A 130 -13.11 -20.65 -2.23
C ALA A 130 -12.36 -21.89 -1.68
N HIS A 131 -11.07 -21.77 -1.35
CA HIS A 131 -10.20 -22.92 -1.04
C HIS A 131 -9.61 -22.90 0.38
N ARG A 132 -9.77 -21.81 1.13
CA ARG A 132 -9.14 -21.58 2.43
C ARG A 132 -10.17 -21.13 3.47
N ARG A 133 -9.87 -21.34 4.75
CA ARG A 133 -10.80 -21.10 5.87
C ARG A 133 -10.33 -20.01 6.84
N GLU A 134 -9.10 -19.55 6.68
CA GLU A 134 -8.45 -18.54 7.52
C GLU A 134 -9.12 -17.18 7.39
N GLY A 135 -9.75 -16.92 6.24
CA GLY A 135 -10.55 -15.74 6.01
C GLY A 135 -9.72 -14.45 5.90
N CYS A 136 -10.31 -13.36 6.36
CA CYS A 136 -9.73 -12.01 6.36
C CYS A 136 -10.14 -11.30 7.64
N THR A 137 -9.61 -10.10 7.88
CA THR A 137 -10.02 -9.23 8.97
C THR A 137 -10.72 -7.98 8.43
N THR A 138 -11.19 -7.09 9.31
CA THR A 138 -11.69 -5.77 8.92
C THR A 138 -10.64 -4.95 8.17
N TRP A 139 -9.35 -5.28 8.35
CA TRP A 139 -8.24 -4.62 7.66
C TRP A 139 -8.29 -4.81 6.14
N ALA A 140 -8.87 -5.91 5.64
CA ALA A 140 -9.07 -6.11 4.20
C ALA A 140 -9.89 -4.95 3.60
N MET A 141 -11.10 -4.70 4.10
CA MET A 141 -11.96 -3.64 3.56
C MET A 141 -11.39 -2.24 3.86
N ASP A 142 -10.80 -2.03 5.04
CA ASP A 142 -10.18 -0.74 5.39
C ASP A 142 -9.02 -0.38 4.45
N SER A 143 -8.14 -1.34 4.16
CA SER A 143 -7.01 -1.12 3.27
C SER A 143 -7.43 -1.04 1.80
N VAL A 144 -8.37 -1.87 1.34
CA VAL A 144 -8.92 -1.74 -0.02
C VAL A 144 -9.54 -0.37 -0.23
N ALA A 145 -10.23 0.17 0.78
CA ALA A 145 -10.80 1.51 0.71
C ALA A 145 -9.72 2.60 0.62
N ARG A 146 -8.60 2.42 1.34
CA ARG A 146 -7.43 3.32 1.28
C ARG A 146 -6.74 3.32 -0.07
N GLU A 147 -6.58 2.15 -0.71
CA GLU A 147 -5.90 2.00 -2.01
C GLU A 147 -6.85 2.17 -3.22
N GLY A 148 -8.17 2.16 -2.98
CA GLY A 148 -9.18 2.51 -3.98
C GLY A 148 -9.68 1.36 -4.87
N HIS A 149 -9.44 0.10 -4.53
CA HIS A 149 -9.90 -1.05 -5.33
C HIS A 149 -11.39 -1.35 -5.13
N LEU A 150 -12.25 -0.58 -5.82
CA LEU A 150 -13.71 -0.62 -5.65
C LEU A 150 -14.35 -1.98 -5.98
N ASP A 151 -13.80 -2.70 -6.95
CA ASP A 151 -14.22 -4.05 -7.32
C ASP A 151 -13.96 -5.06 -6.19
N VAL A 152 -12.82 -4.96 -5.52
CA VAL A 152 -12.48 -5.80 -4.36
C VAL A 152 -13.37 -5.49 -3.17
N VAL A 153 -13.61 -4.22 -2.84
CA VAL A 153 -14.49 -3.86 -1.70
C VAL A 153 -15.92 -4.33 -1.93
N LYS A 154 -16.44 -4.15 -3.14
CA LYS A 154 -17.76 -4.69 -3.51
C LYS A 154 -17.82 -6.19 -3.36
N TRP A 155 -16.78 -6.89 -3.81
CA TRP A 155 -16.73 -8.34 -3.72
C TRP A 155 -16.69 -8.79 -2.25
N LEU A 156 -15.81 -8.20 -1.43
CA LEU A 156 -15.71 -8.50 0.00
C LEU A 156 -17.05 -8.26 0.70
N HIS A 157 -17.68 -7.11 0.48
CA HIS A 157 -18.98 -6.79 1.06
C HIS A 157 -20.07 -7.82 0.75
N MET A 158 -20.06 -8.39 -0.46
CA MET A 158 -21.08 -9.35 -0.90
C MET A 158 -20.83 -10.78 -0.40
N HIS A 159 -19.60 -11.14 -0.03
CA HIS A 159 -19.21 -12.53 0.25
C HIS A 159 -18.61 -12.75 1.64
N ARG A 160 -18.39 -11.68 2.42
CA ARG A 160 -17.68 -11.68 3.70
C ARG A 160 -18.45 -10.87 4.74
N GLU A 161 -18.38 -11.30 6.00
CA GLU A 161 -19.17 -10.74 7.09
C GLU A 161 -18.33 -9.87 8.05
N GLU A 162 -16.99 -9.91 7.93
CA GLU A 162 -16.07 -9.17 8.80
C GLU A 162 -16.31 -7.65 8.73
N GLY A 163 -16.69 -7.15 7.56
CA GLY A 163 -17.01 -5.74 7.36
C GLY A 163 -15.79 -4.82 7.38
N CYS A 164 -16.01 -3.56 7.73
CA CYS A 164 -14.97 -2.53 7.79
C CYS A 164 -15.08 -1.73 9.09
N THR A 165 -14.14 -0.83 9.32
CA THR A 165 -14.23 0.14 10.41
C THR A 165 -14.49 1.55 9.86
N THR A 166 -14.55 2.54 10.75
CA THR A 166 -14.59 3.96 10.31
C THR A 166 -13.33 4.38 9.54
N ALA A 167 -12.24 3.60 9.62
CA ALA A 167 -11.02 3.84 8.88
C ALA A 167 -11.22 3.70 7.37
N ALA A 168 -12.07 2.78 6.88
CA ALA A 168 -12.31 2.60 5.45
C ALA A 168 -12.68 3.92 4.76
N MET A 169 -13.74 4.57 5.22
CA MET A 169 -14.20 5.81 4.60
C MET A 169 -13.26 6.99 4.91
N SER A 170 -12.68 7.06 6.11
CA SER A 170 -11.72 8.12 6.45
C SER A 170 -10.44 8.05 5.60
N SER A 171 -9.92 6.85 5.34
CA SER A 171 -8.75 6.63 4.50
C SER A 171 -9.07 6.80 3.02
N ALA A 172 -10.23 6.32 2.54
CA ALA A 172 -10.68 6.58 1.17
C ALA A 172 -10.84 8.09 0.91
N ALA A 173 -11.32 8.85 1.90
CA ALA A 173 -11.42 10.30 1.83
C ALA A 173 -10.05 10.99 1.79
N ALA A 174 -9.10 10.52 2.59
CA ALA A 174 -7.72 11.01 2.61
C ALA A 174 -6.95 10.72 1.31
N SER A 175 -7.24 9.60 0.64
CA SER A 175 -6.64 9.23 -0.67
C SER A 175 -7.40 9.79 -1.87
N GLY A 176 -8.54 10.47 -1.66
CA GLY A 176 -9.31 11.09 -2.74
C GLY A 176 -10.14 10.10 -3.57
N HIS A 177 -10.39 8.89 -3.06
CA HIS A 177 -11.17 7.86 -3.74
C HIS A 177 -12.68 8.15 -3.64
N PHE A 178 -13.16 9.18 -4.33
CA PHE A 178 -14.54 9.65 -4.28
C PHE A 178 -15.58 8.54 -4.53
N ALA A 179 -15.38 7.70 -5.56
CA ALA A 179 -16.28 6.59 -5.85
C ALA A 179 -16.37 5.57 -4.71
N MET A 180 -15.25 5.34 -4.00
CA MET A 180 -15.19 4.49 -2.81
C MET A 180 -15.94 5.12 -1.64
N VAL A 181 -15.70 6.42 -1.36
CA VAL A 181 -16.40 7.16 -0.29
C VAL A 181 -17.91 7.13 -0.50
N ARG A 182 -18.37 7.40 -1.73
CA ARG A 182 -19.79 7.34 -2.08
C ARG A 182 -20.36 5.94 -1.86
N TRP A 183 -19.66 4.92 -2.37
CA TRP A 183 -20.11 3.53 -2.23
C TRP A 183 -20.17 3.09 -0.76
N LEU A 184 -19.16 3.41 0.05
CA LEU A 184 -19.15 3.12 1.49
C LEU A 184 -20.29 3.85 2.21
N HIS A 185 -20.60 5.09 1.83
CA HIS A 185 -21.71 5.83 2.43
C HIS A 185 -23.08 5.21 2.12
N GLU A 186 -23.25 4.68 0.92
CA GLU A 186 -24.51 4.08 0.47
C GLU A 186 -24.71 2.64 1.01
N ASN A 187 -23.63 1.90 1.26
CA ASN A 187 -23.70 0.45 1.53
C ASN A 187 -23.21 0.04 2.94
N ARG A 188 -22.61 0.96 3.72
CA ARG A 188 -22.05 0.67 5.05
C ARG A 188 -22.53 1.69 6.09
N SER A 189 -22.71 1.23 7.33
CA SER A 189 -23.27 2.04 8.43
C SER A 189 -22.21 2.60 9.38
N GLU A 190 -20.99 2.06 9.36
CA GLU A 190 -19.88 2.40 10.26
C GLU A 190 -19.51 3.88 10.14
N GLY A 191 -19.55 4.38 8.91
CA GLY A 191 -19.31 5.78 8.63
C GLY A 191 -17.84 6.19 8.64
N CYS A 192 -17.57 7.43 9.02
CA CYS A 192 -16.24 8.02 9.01
C CYS A 192 -16.06 8.91 10.24
N THR A 193 -14.81 9.12 10.61
CA THR A 193 -14.46 10.03 11.71
C THR A 193 -14.38 11.47 11.22
N ILE A 194 -14.38 12.44 12.16
CA ILE A 194 -14.18 13.87 11.84
C ILE A 194 -12.86 14.13 11.07
N THR A 195 -11.89 13.23 11.22
CA THR A 195 -10.61 13.31 10.51
C THR A 195 -10.72 13.08 9.00
N ALA A 196 -11.81 12.46 8.52
CA ALA A 196 -12.04 12.23 7.09
C ALA A 196 -12.13 13.57 6.32
N MET A 197 -12.91 14.51 6.83
CA MET A 197 -13.06 15.84 6.24
C MET A 197 -11.74 16.61 6.28
N ALA A 198 -11.08 16.61 7.45
CA ALA A 198 -9.80 17.32 7.62
C ALA A 198 -8.71 16.79 6.66
N ARG A 199 -8.60 15.46 6.52
CA ARG A 199 -7.63 14.82 5.62
C ARG A 199 -7.96 15.03 4.14
N ALA A 200 -9.24 14.95 3.76
CA ALA A 200 -9.66 15.23 2.39
C ALA A 200 -9.37 16.69 1.99
N VAL A 201 -9.56 17.64 2.91
CA VAL A 201 -9.18 19.04 2.69
C VAL A 201 -7.66 19.20 2.60
N ALA A 202 -6.91 18.64 3.55
CA ALA A 202 -5.44 18.73 3.56
C ALA A 202 -4.80 18.16 2.29
N ALA A 203 -5.39 17.09 1.73
CA ALA A 203 -4.96 16.47 0.48
C ALA A 203 -5.59 17.10 -0.79
N GLY A 204 -6.41 18.15 -0.65
CA GLY A 204 -6.97 18.88 -1.79
C GLY A 204 -8.11 18.16 -2.55
N HIS A 205 -8.76 17.16 -1.94
CA HIS A 205 -9.77 16.31 -2.56
C HIS A 205 -11.17 16.93 -2.54
N PHE A 206 -11.37 17.99 -3.33
CA PHE A 206 -12.59 18.81 -3.31
C PHE A 206 -13.91 18.02 -3.48
N ASP A 207 -13.98 17.06 -4.40
CA ASP A 207 -15.21 16.28 -4.63
C ASP A 207 -15.63 15.47 -3.39
N VAL A 208 -14.65 14.95 -2.65
CA VAL A 208 -14.87 14.25 -1.38
C VAL A 208 -15.36 15.22 -0.30
N VAL A 209 -14.74 16.40 -0.22
CA VAL A 209 -15.09 17.46 0.75
C VAL A 209 -16.55 17.90 0.58
N LEU A 210 -16.97 18.18 -0.66
CA LEU A 210 -18.35 18.54 -0.98
C LEU A 210 -19.33 17.46 -0.54
N PHE A 211 -19.04 16.21 -0.89
CA PHE A 211 -19.90 15.08 -0.57
C PHE A 211 -20.01 14.81 0.94
N LEU A 212 -18.89 14.84 1.66
CA LEU A 212 -18.89 14.64 3.12
C LEU A 212 -19.68 15.74 3.84
N ARG A 213 -19.60 16.99 3.38
CA ARG A 213 -20.39 18.08 3.97
C ARG A 213 -21.87 17.96 3.64
N GLU A 214 -22.21 17.73 2.37
CA GLU A 214 -23.60 17.66 1.94
C GLU A 214 -24.35 16.48 2.59
N LYS A 215 -23.73 15.29 2.60
CA LYS A 215 -24.42 14.06 3.01
C LYS A 215 -24.23 13.72 4.48
N ARG A 216 -23.18 14.21 5.14
CA ARG A 216 -22.88 13.85 6.54
C ARG A 216 -22.78 15.04 7.48
N LEU A 217 -22.96 16.27 6.98
CA LEU A 217 -22.94 17.51 7.77
C LEU A 217 -21.69 17.63 8.65
N LEU A 218 -20.57 17.04 8.22
CA LEU A 218 -19.32 17.09 8.97
C LEU A 218 -18.76 18.51 8.91
N LYS A 219 -18.52 19.09 10.09
CA LYS A 219 -17.76 20.35 10.24
C LYS A 219 -16.30 20.11 9.88
N VAL A 220 -15.62 21.10 9.31
CA VAL A 220 -14.19 20.99 9.03
C VAL A 220 -13.46 21.29 10.34
N ASN A 221 -13.03 20.24 11.03
CA ASN A 221 -12.20 20.41 12.21
C ASN A 221 -10.73 20.37 11.79
N TYR A 222 -10.10 21.55 11.68
CA TYR A 222 -8.66 21.65 11.56
C TYR A 222 -8.05 21.57 12.94
N ALA A 223 -7.16 20.61 13.16
CA ALA A 223 -6.20 20.76 14.25
C ALA A 223 -5.33 21.98 13.91
N ALA A 224 -5.17 22.92 14.86
CA ALA A 224 -4.25 24.04 14.72
C ALA A 224 -2.86 23.49 14.30
N GLY A 225 -2.32 23.95 13.17
CA GLY A 225 -1.06 23.39 12.62
C GLY A 225 -1.17 22.79 11.21
N ASN A 226 -2.36 22.70 10.62
CA ASN A 226 -2.52 22.02 9.33
C ASN A 226 -2.06 22.87 8.15
N VAL A 227 -1.22 22.27 7.30
CA VAL A 227 -0.80 22.82 6.00
C VAL A 227 -1.59 22.12 4.90
N ILE A 228 -2.30 22.88 4.07
CA ILE A 228 -2.93 22.39 2.85
C ILE A 228 -1.94 22.64 1.71
N GLU A 229 -1.39 21.56 1.15
CA GLU A 229 -0.37 21.65 0.09
C GLU A 229 -1.02 21.65 -1.30
N SER A 230 -0.61 22.60 -2.14
CA SER A 230 -1.07 22.78 -3.52
C SER A 230 -2.61 22.68 -3.67
N PRO A 231 -3.38 23.45 -2.89
CA PRO A 231 -4.83 23.38 -2.94
C PRO A 231 -5.36 23.80 -4.31
N ARG A 232 -6.42 23.13 -4.76
CA ARG A 232 -7.22 23.63 -5.88
C ARG A 232 -7.86 24.96 -5.51
N LEU A 233 -7.87 25.91 -6.45
CA LEU A 233 -8.46 27.24 -6.25
C LEU A 233 -9.91 27.14 -5.73
N GLU A 234 -10.70 26.24 -6.32
CA GLU A 234 -12.10 26.04 -6.01
C GLU A 234 -12.30 25.58 -4.57
N LEU A 235 -11.36 24.77 -4.04
CA LEU A 235 -11.39 24.36 -2.64
C LEU A 235 -11.13 25.56 -1.72
N VAL A 236 -10.15 26.42 -2.03
CA VAL A 236 -9.83 27.58 -1.19
C VAL A 236 -10.98 28.60 -1.22
N GLN A 237 -11.52 28.90 -2.40
CA GLN A 237 -12.71 29.74 -2.56
C GLN A 237 -13.87 29.22 -1.73
N TRP A 238 -14.18 27.94 -1.88
CA TRP A 238 -15.26 27.32 -1.16
C TRP A 238 -15.04 27.36 0.35
N LEU A 239 -13.84 27.05 0.84
CA LEU A 239 -13.51 27.09 2.27
C LEU A 239 -13.67 28.50 2.86
N MET A 240 -13.24 29.53 2.14
CA MET A 240 -13.39 30.92 2.57
C MET A 240 -14.85 31.35 2.66
N GLU A 241 -15.69 30.92 1.71
CA GLU A 241 -17.11 31.25 1.71
C GLU A 241 -17.91 30.47 2.76
N ASN A 242 -17.52 29.21 3.00
CA ASN A 242 -18.37 28.25 3.70
C ASN A 242 -17.90 27.87 5.10
N ALA A 243 -16.61 28.05 5.39
CA ALA A 243 -15.98 27.67 6.64
C ALA A 243 -14.88 28.67 7.07
N PRO A 244 -15.10 30.00 7.03
CA PRO A 244 -14.05 30.98 7.30
C PRO A 244 -13.53 30.93 8.75
N ALA A 245 -14.39 30.58 9.72
CA ALA A 245 -13.99 30.43 11.12
C ALA A 245 -13.10 29.19 11.34
N GLU A 246 -13.20 28.20 10.47
CA GLU A 246 -12.43 26.97 10.58
C GLU A 246 -11.03 27.15 9.93
N LEU A 247 -10.82 28.18 9.11
CA LEU A 247 -9.53 28.50 8.49
C LEU A 247 -8.51 29.17 9.43
N GLU A 248 -8.90 29.51 10.66
CA GLU A 248 -7.99 30.11 11.63
C GLU A 248 -6.86 29.11 12.00
N GLY A 249 -5.60 29.52 11.79
CA GLY A 249 -4.43 28.66 12.03
C GLY A 249 -4.18 27.60 10.97
N VAL A 250 -4.74 27.76 9.76
CA VAL A 250 -4.45 26.93 8.57
C VAL A 250 -3.49 27.67 7.63
N TRP A 251 -2.49 26.94 7.11
CA TRP A 251 -1.57 27.44 6.09
C TRP A 251 -1.89 26.82 4.73
N PHE A 252 -1.94 27.64 3.69
CA PHE A 252 -2.01 27.20 2.30
C PHE A 252 -0.61 27.28 1.70
N ARG A 253 -0.01 26.13 1.41
CA ARG A 253 1.29 26.05 0.75
C ARG A 253 1.08 25.96 -0.75
N VAL A 254 1.42 27.02 -1.47
CA VAL A 254 1.22 27.15 -2.92
C VAL A 254 2.56 27.11 -3.62
N SER A 255 2.69 26.31 -4.69
CA SER A 255 3.91 26.30 -5.51
C SER A 255 4.18 27.69 -6.07
N ARG A 256 5.45 28.13 -6.07
CA ARG A 256 5.83 29.42 -6.68
C ARG A 256 5.58 29.46 -8.20
N GLY A 257 5.54 28.30 -8.85
CA GLY A 257 5.20 28.19 -10.27
C GLY A 257 3.73 28.47 -10.57
N ASP A 258 2.85 28.32 -9.58
CA ASP A 258 1.42 28.62 -9.70
C ASP A 258 1.19 30.13 -9.48
N TRP A 259 1.59 30.92 -10.47
CA TRP A 259 1.50 32.38 -10.43
C TRP A 259 0.05 32.84 -10.21
N TYR A 260 -0.92 32.15 -10.82
CA TYR A 260 -2.32 32.50 -10.74
C TYR A 260 -2.85 32.33 -9.32
N MET A 261 -2.59 31.18 -8.69
CA MET A 261 -3.02 30.95 -7.32
C MET A 261 -2.36 31.94 -6.35
N ASN A 262 -1.06 32.21 -6.50
CA ASN A 262 -0.34 33.17 -5.65
C ASN A 262 -0.85 34.61 -5.79
N GLU A 263 -1.14 35.06 -7.01
CA GLU A 263 -1.75 36.37 -7.26
C GLU A 263 -3.18 36.43 -6.69
N TRP A 264 -3.93 35.34 -6.83
CA TRP A 264 -5.30 35.24 -6.35
C TRP A 264 -5.36 35.30 -4.82
N VAL A 265 -4.60 34.47 -4.09
CA VAL A 265 -4.61 34.46 -2.61
C VAL A 265 -4.18 35.81 -2.02
N GLN A 266 -3.21 36.48 -2.65
CA GLN A 266 -2.75 37.81 -2.22
C GLN A 266 -3.86 38.87 -2.30
N ARG A 267 -4.79 38.74 -3.23
CA ARG A 267 -5.90 39.69 -3.40
C ARG A 267 -7.10 39.42 -2.49
N HIS A 268 -7.19 38.24 -1.88
CA HIS A 268 -8.40 37.78 -1.18
C HIS A 268 -8.17 37.52 0.31
N SER A 269 -7.50 38.44 1.01
CA SER A 269 -7.34 38.42 2.48
C SER A 269 -6.48 37.27 3.04
N LEU A 270 -5.59 36.67 2.23
CA LEU A 270 -4.51 35.85 2.75
C LEU A 270 -3.20 36.62 2.83
N THR A 271 -2.48 36.44 3.94
CA THR A 271 -1.17 37.03 4.15
C THR A 271 -0.08 35.99 3.95
N ARG A 272 0.94 36.32 3.16
CA ARG A 272 2.12 35.45 3.00
C ARG A 272 2.95 35.48 4.29
N THR A 273 3.15 34.32 4.90
CA THR A 273 3.95 34.19 6.13
C THR A 273 5.32 33.58 5.89
N TYR A 274 5.50 32.79 4.84
CA TYR A 274 6.76 32.15 4.49
C TYR A 274 6.92 32.01 2.98
N GLN A 275 8.18 32.00 2.51
CA GLN A 275 8.55 31.80 1.11
C GLN A 275 9.92 31.12 1.04
N ASP A 276 10.03 30.07 0.22
CA ASP A 276 11.30 29.42 -0.13
C ASP A 276 11.50 29.38 -1.67
N ASP A 277 12.44 28.55 -2.14
CA ASP A 277 12.72 28.42 -3.58
C ASP A 277 11.61 27.72 -4.37
N ARG A 278 10.73 26.97 -3.70
CA ARG A 278 9.70 26.12 -4.31
C ARG A 278 8.27 26.56 -4.00
N TYR A 279 8.02 27.16 -2.83
CA TYR A 279 6.70 27.39 -2.28
C TYR A 279 6.54 28.76 -1.60
N ASN A 280 5.30 29.21 -1.54
CA ASN A 280 4.83 30.31 -0.69
C ASN A 280 3.79 29.73 0.30
N ASP A 281 3.93 30.04 1.59
CA ASP A 281 2.90 29.70 2.59
C ASP A 281 2.07 30.94 2.92
N TRP A 282 0.75 30.78 2.85
CA TRP A 282 -0.25 31.83 3.03
C TRP A 282 -1.17 31.49 4.19
N THR A 283 -1.57 32.46 5.00
CA THR A 283 -2.52 32.27 6.11
C THR A 283 -3.76 33.11 5.92
N TRP A 284 -4.91 32.53 6.28
CA TRP A 284 -6.15 33.28 6.39
C TRP A 284 -6.07 34.27 7.56
N GLN A 285 -6.30 35.55 7.29
CA GLN A 285 -6.63 36.52 8.34
C GLN A 285 -8.13 36.72 8.24
N GLY A 286 -8.87 36.32 9.26
CA GLY A 286 -10.33 36.40 9.27
C GLY A 286 -10.84 37.78 8.84
N GLN A 287 -12.07 37.84 8.33
CA GLN A 287 -12.74 39.13 8.17
C GLN A 287 -13.00 39.72 9.56
N THR A 288 -12.31 40.80 9.91
CA THR A 288 -12.68 41.67 11.04
C THR A 288 -14.07 42.26 10.85
#